data_AF-A0A7S2AC74-F1
#
_entry.id   AF-A0A7S2AC74-F1
#
_cell.length_a   1.000
_cell.length_b   1.000
_cell.length_c   1.000
_cell.angle_alpha   90.00
_cell.angle_beta   90.00
_cell.angle_gamma   90.00
#
_symmetry.space_group_name_H-M   'P 1'
#
loop_
_entity.id
_entity.type
_entity.pdbx_description
1 polymer ?
#
loop_
_entity_poly.entity_id
_entity_poly.type
_entity_poly.pdbx_seq_one_letter_code
_entity_poly.pdbx_strand_id
1 'polypeptide(L)'
;ACFLCYYLYKNVTLVVSDIVWSIQDSFRANIAYPEYLSMGFNVLFTSWHILFVLGFDRGCSDEVANQHPELYIEGPQRRLFNPRVFGTWMLYAVWHGAVVWLIPNLTFGSRVYTSEPSDFWVSACTSFLITVFVVNGKLLLNCFRPLAFTALLPTLASWGLTVVSLFLLGEVSLGYEMSGNEKMRGVPMEMFKCTKVYASLVGVTVLALLPDIVEKLARRFFFPSPMDKLYALSVSEQGEKST
;
A
#
# COMPACT_ATOMS: atom_id res chain seq x y z
N ALA A 1 -16.60 -3.63 6.57
CA ALA A 1 -16.71 -3.07 5.20
C ALA A 1 -15.34 -2.69 4.65
N CYS A 2 -14.69 -1.67 5.22
CA CYS A 2 -13.38 -1.17 4.77
C CYS A 2 -12.31 -2.27 4.67
N PHE A 3 -12.22 -3.15 5.68
CA PHE A 3 -11.30 -4.29 5.68
C PHE A 3 -11.40 -5.16 4.42
N LEU A 4 -12.61 -5.57 4.03
CA LEU A 4 -12.83 -6.48 2.90
C LEU A 4 -12.43 -5.81 1.58
N CYS A 5 -12.89 -4.57 1.37
CA CYS A 5 -12.55 -3.80 0.17
C CYS A 5 -11.04 -3.60 0.05
N TYR A 6 -10.39 -3.24 1.17
CA TYR A 6 -8.94 -3.03 1.21
C TYR A 6 -8.17 -4.33 0.97
N TYR A 7 -8.58 -5.44 1.61
CA TYR A 7 -7.93 -6.74 1.45
C TYR A 7 -7.99 -7.22 -0.01
N LEU A 8 -9.11 -7.02 -0.69
CA LEU A 8 -9.24 -7.32 -2.12
C LEU A 8 -8.42 -6.34 -2.96
N TYR A 9 -8.49 -5.03 -2.66
CA TYR A 9 -7.73 -3.99 -3.34
C TYR A 9 -6.22 -4.27 -3.37
N LYS A 10 -5.61 -4.67 -2.23
CA LYS A 10 -4.16 -4.90 -2.17
C LYS A 10 -3.74 -6.09 -3.05
N ASN A 11 -4.54 -7.15 -3.10
CA ASN A 11 -4.25 -8.34 -3.90
C ASN A 11 -4.42 -8.02 -5.39
N VAL A 12 -5.49 -7.30 -5.75
CA VAL A 12 -5.70 -6.87 -7.13
C VAL A 12 -4.60 -5.92 -7.60
N THR A 13 -4.11 -5.03 -6.74
CA THR A 13 -2.96 -4.14 -7.06
C THR A 13 -1.72 -4.94 -7.47
N LEU A 14 -1.39 -5.99 -6.72
CA LEU A 14 -0.25 -6.86 -7.04
C LEU A 14 -0.50 -7.62 -8.36
N VAL A 15 -1.65 -8.26 -8.50
CA VAL A 15 -2.01 -9.03 -9.69
C VAL A 15 -2.05 -8.16 -10.95
N VAL A 16 -2.54 -6.92 -10.85
CA VAL A 16 -2.52 -5.99 -12.00
C VAL A 16 -1.09 -5.66 -12.40
N SER A 17 -0.18 -5.50 -11.44
CA SER A 17 1.24 -5.29 -11.76
C SER A 17 1.82 -6.47 -12.54
N ASP A 18 1.52 -7.70 -12.12
CA ASP A 18 1.93 -8.93 -12.82
C ASP A 18 1.31 -9.03 -14.23
N ILE A 19 0.05 -8.61 -14.40
CA ILE A 19 -0.63 -8.56 -15.70
C ILE A 19 0.04 -7.55 -16.61
N VAL A 20 0.37 -6.37 -16.11
CA VAL A 20 1.05 -5.32 -16.90
C VAL A 20 2.42 -5.82 -17.36
N TRP A 21 3.18 -6.48 -16.49
CA TRP A 21 4.43 -7.14 -16.89
C TRP A 21 4.18 -8.23 -17.94
N SER A 22 3.20 -9.10 -17.73
CA SER A 22 2.88 -10.18 -18.66
C SER A 22 2.56 -9.66 -20.06
N ILE A 23 1.89 -8.50 -20.16
CA ILE A 23 1.64 -7.83 -21.44
C ILE A 23 2.96 -7.32 -22.07
N GLN A 24 3.85 -6.71 -21.29
CA GLN A 24 5.16 -6.24 -21.78
C GLN A 24 6.06 -7.38 -22.26
N ASP A 25 6.04 -8.51 -21.55
CA ASP A 25 6.79 -9.72 -21.87
C ASP A 25 6.14 -10.55 -22.99
N SER A 26 5.06 -10.06 -23.62
CA SER A 26 4.32 -10.79 -24.67
C SER A 26 3.83 -12.18 -24.20
N PHE A 27 3.40 -12.27 -22.95
CA PHE A 27 2.85 -13.48 -22.32
C PHE A 27 3.79 -14.70 -22.35
N ARG A 28 5.12 -14.50 -22.24
CA ARG A 28 6.10 -15.60 -22.16
C ARG A 28 6.18 -16.27 -20.78
N ALA A 29 5.30 -15.87 -19.85
CA ALA A 29 5.19 -16.39 -18.49
C ALA A 29 6.45 -16.20 -17.61
N ASN A 30 7.24 -15.16 -17.87
CA ASN A 30 8.32 -14.76 -16.96
C ASN A 30 7.76 -14.08 -15.71
N ILE A 31 8.42 -14.28 -14.58
CA ILE A 31 8.02 -13.68 -13.31
C ILE A 31 8.33 -12.17 -13.28
N ALA A 32 7.40 -11.38 -12.74
CA ALA A 32 7.56 -9.93 -12.59
C ALA A 32 8.37 -9.60 -11.33
N TYR A 33 8.04 -10.26 -10.23
CA TYR A 33 8.63 -10.06 -8.91
C TYR A 33 9.40 -11.30 -8.45
N PRO A 34 10.40 -11.11 -7.58
CA PRO A 34 11.03 -12.23 -6.89
C PRO A 34 10.00 -13.05 -6.12
N GLU A 35 10.13 -14.37 -6.15
CA GLU A 35 9.15 -15.31 -5.59
C GLU A 35 9.02 -15.13 -4.08
N TYR A 36 10.13 -14.91 -3.36
CA TYR A 36 10.10 -14.72 -1.91
C TYR A 36 9.35 -13.45 -1.50
N LEU A 37 9.47 -12.38 -2.28
CA LEU A 37 8.71 -11.15 -2.04
C LEU A 37 7.23 -11.36 -2.31
N SER A 38 6.91 -12.01 -3.42
CA SER A 38 5.53 -12.32 -3.81
C SER A 38 4.84 -13.22 -2.78
N MET A 39 5.53 -14.26 -2.28
CA MET A 39 5.04 -15.13 -1.21
C MET A 39 4.86 -14.37 0.11
N GLY A 40 5.81 -13.49 0.45
CA GLY A 40 5.78 -12.67 1.68
C GLY A 40 4.76 -11.53 1.63
N PHE A 41 4.32 -11.10 0.45
CA PHE A 41 3.45 -9.92 0.26
C PHE A 41 2.21 -9.96 1.14
N ASN A 42 1.50 -11.09 1.11
CA ASN A 42 0.26 -11.21 1.84
C ASN A 42 0.48 -11.28 3.34
N VAL A 43 1.31 -12.18 3.84
CA VAL A 43 1.42 -12.42 5.29
C VAL A 43 2.34 -11.40 5.96
N LEU A 44 3.58 -11.28 5.47
CA LEU A 44 4.65 -10.55 6.14
C LEU A 44 4.59 -9.05 5.89
N PHE A 45 4.25 -8.61 4.68
CA PHE A 45 4.34 -7.18 4.37
C PHE A 45 3.02 -6.47 4.58
N THR A 46 1.87 -7.08 4.26
CA THR A 46 0.60 -6.34 4.25
C THR A 46 -0.44 -6.80 5.27
N SER A 47 -0.68 -8.11 5.49
CA SER A 47 -1.84 -8.57 6.29
C SER A 47 -1.75 -8.29 7.78
N TRP A 48 -0.62 -8.57 8.43
CA TRP A 48 -0.49 -8.32 9.88
C TRP A 48 -0.69 -6.83 10.21
N HIS A 49 -0.05 -5.96 9.42
CA HIS A 49 -0.19 -4.51 9.52
C HIS A 49 -1.66 -4.07 9.46
N ILE A 50 -2.44 -4.57 8.48
CA ILE A 50 -3.86 -4.25 8.35
C ILE A 50 -4.65 -4.66 9.59
N LEU A 51 -4.38 -5.84 10.14
CA LEU A 51 -5.10 -6.35 11.32
C LEU A 51 -4.83 -5.47 12.54
N PHE A 52 -3.59 -5.05 12.75
CA PHE A 52 -3.25 -4.13 13.83
C PHE A 52 -3.92 -2.77 13.63
N VAL A 53 -3.76 -2.16 12.46
CA VAL A 53 -4.33 -0.84 12.19
C VAL A 53 -5.84 -0.86 12.34
N LEU A 54 -6.54 -1.80 11.72
CA LEU A 54 -8.01 -1.86 11.78
C LEU A 54 -8.55 -2.31 13.14
N GLY A 55 -7.80 -3.11 13.91
CA GLY A 55 -8.18 -3.49 15.26
C GLY A 55 -8.15 -2.32 16.24
N PHE A 56 -7.23 -1.38 16.04
CA PHE A 56 -7.03 -0.22 16.93
C PHE A 56 -7.52 1.11 16.35
N ASP A 57 -7.94 1.17 15.08
CA ASP A 57 -8.50 2.37 14.43
C ASP A 57 -9.95 2.60 14.89
N ARG A 58 -10.09 3.24 16.05
CA ARG A 58 -11.40 3.67 16.58
C ARG A 58 -11.71 5.09 16.11
N GLY A 59 -12.81 5.23 15.37
CA GLY A 59 -13.32 6.52 14.91
C GLY A 59 -13.75 7.43 16.07
N CYS A 60 -14.55 6.95 17.00
CA CYS A 60 -14.97 7.71 18.18
C CYS A 60 -14.72 6.90 19.46
N SER A 61 -14.76 7.55 20.63
CA SER A 61 -14.78 6.82 21.91
C SER A 61 -16.16 6.20 22.11
N ASP A 62 -16.23 5.14 22.93
CA ASP A 62 -17.45 4.39 23.14
C ASP A 62 -18.54 5.28 23.78
N GLU A 63 -18.16 6.28 24.58
CA GLU A 63 -19.07 7.27 25.16
C GLU A 63 -19.71 8.15 24.09
N VAL A 64 -18.91 8.69 23.15
CA VAL A 64 -19.41 9.55 22.08
C VAL A 64 -20.26 8.75 21.08
N ALA A 65 -19.88 7.51 20.80
CA ALA A 65 -20.70 6.61 19.97
C ALA A 65 -22.09 6.36 20.58
N ASN A 66 -22.17 6.21 21.90
CA ASN A 66 -23.43 6.01 22.62
C ASN A 66 -24.28 7.29 22.69
N GLN A 67 -23.65 8.47 22.72
CA GLN A 67 -24.36 9.76 22.70
C GLN A 67 -24.96 10.10 21.32
N HIS A 68 -24.39 9.54 20.24
CA HIS A 68 -24.79 9.81 18.86
C HIS A 68 -25.24 8.52 18.12
N PRO A 69 -26.38 7.92 18.49
CA PRO A 69 -26.88 6.69 17.85
C PRO A 69 -27.17 6.88 16.35
N GLU A 70 -27.37 8.12 15.88
CA GLU A 70 -27.53 8.45 14.46
C GLU A 70 -26.35 8.00 13.58
N LEU A 71 -25.14 7.87 14.14
CA LEU A 71 -23.96 7.40 13.41
C LEU A 71 -24.11 5.95 12.95
N TYR A 72 -24.96 5.17 13.62
CA TYR A 72 -25.19 3.77 13.28
C TYR A 72 -26.00 3.59 11.98
N ILE A 73 -26.76 4.60 11.54
CA ILE A 73 -27.69 4.49 10.40
C ILE A 73 -26.99 4.15 9.07
N GLU A 74 -25.70 4.48 8.96
CA GLU A 74 -24.86 4.19 7.79
C GLU A 74 -24.70 2.67 7.53
N GLY A 75 -24.80 1.85 8.57
CA GLY A 75 -24.72 0.38 8.49
C GLY A 75 -25.93 -0.25 7.80
N PRO A 76 -27.15 -0.11 8.36
CA PRO A 76 -28.38 -0.63 7.76
C PRO A 76 -28.63 -0.11 6.34
N GLN A 77 -28.26 1.14 6.05
CA GLN A 77 -28.36 1.73 4.72
C GLN A 77 -27.28 1.26 3.74
N ARG A 78 -26.35 0.39 4.16
CA ARG A 78 -25.25 -0.16 3.35
C ARG A 78 -24.41 0.91 2.64
N ARG A 79 -24.27 2.09 3.25
CA ARG A 79 -23.54 3.20 2.64
C ARG A 79 -22.03 2.92 2.58
N LEU A 80 -21.50 2.24 3.58
CA LEU A 80 -20.07 1.88 3.67
C LEU A 80 -19.66 0.68 2.80
N PHE A 81 -20.61 -0.21 2.45
CA PHE A 81 -20.34 -1.36 1.59
C PHE A 81 -21.48 -1.53 0.58
N ASN A 82 -21.23 -1.03 -0.62
CA ASN A 82 -22.12 -1.18 -1.76
C ASN A 82 -21.29 -1.48 -3.03
N PRO A 83 -21.93 -2.01 -4.10
CA PRO A 83 -21.22 -2.37 -5.33
C PRO A 83 -20.48 -1.20 -5.99
N ARG A 84 -20.99 0.04 -5.84
CA ARG A 84 -20.34 1.23 -6.40
C ARG A 84 -19.03 1.52 -5.69
N VAL A 85 -19.05 1.55 -4.36
CA VAL A 85 -17.85 1.71 -3.52
C VAL A 85 -16.85 0.61 -3.84
N PHE A 86 -17.30 -0.65 -3.87
CA PHE A 86 -16.43 -1.77 -4.23
C PHE A 86 -15.79 -1.60 -5.62
N GLY A 87 -16.57 -1.21 -6.63
CA GLY A 87 -16.06 -0.92 -7.97
C GLY A 87 -15.00 0.18 -7.98
N THR A 88 -15.21 1.26 -7.22
CA THR A 88 -14.21 2.33 -7.06
C THR A 88 -12.91 1.80 -6.45
N TRP A 89 -12.97 0.96 -5.41
CA TRP A 89 -11.78 0.31 -4.85
C TRP A 89 -11.03 -0.53 -5.90
N MET A 90 -11.75 -1.27 -6.75
CA MET A 90 -11.12 -2.07 -7.81
C MET A 90 -10.47 -1.19 -8.89
N LEU A 91 -11.12 -0.08 -9.28
CA LEU A 91 -10.52 0.87 -10.22
C LEU A 91 -9.22 1.48 -9.68
N TYR A 92 -9.19 1.82 -8.39
CA TYR A 92 -7.96 2.26 -7.74
C TYR A 92 -6.89 1.17 -7.70
N ALA A 93 -7.26 -0.10 -7.51
CA ALA A 93 -6.31 -1.20 -7.56
C ALA A 93 -5.65 -1.31 -8.94
N VAL A 94 -6.45 -1.15 -10.00
CA VAL A 94 -5.95 -1.13 -11.38
C VAL A 94 -5.01 0.05 -11.61
N TRP A 95 -5.40 1.25 -11.18
CA TRP A 95 -4.57 2.46 -11.29
C TRP A 95 -3.24 2.29 -10.54
N HIS A 96 -3.26 1.89 -9.26
CA HIS A 96 -2.06 1.72 -8.45
C HIS A 96 -1.16 0.61 -9.01
N GLY A 97 -1.71 -0.54 -9.36
CA GLY A 97 -0.92 -1.65 -9.91
C GLY A 97 -0.23 -1.25 -11.22
N ALA A 98 -0.93 -0.55 -12.11
CA ALA A 98 -0.36 -0.09 -13.37
C ALA A 98 0.75 0.96 -13.16
N VAL A 99 0.49 1.99 -12.35
CA VAL A 99 1.45 3.09 -12.10
C VAL A 99 2.71 2.58 -11.42
N VAL A 100 2.56 1.73 -10.41
CA VAL A 100 3.67 1.23 -9.61
C VAL A 100 4.59 0.32 -10.42
N TRP A 101 4.08 -0.43 -11.39
CA TRP A 101 4.92 -1.22 -12.29
C TRP A 101 5.53 -0.37 -13.42
N LEU A 102 4.72 0.41 -14.13
CA LEU A 102 5.13 1.09 -15.35
C LEU A 102 6.21 2.14 -15.11
N ILE A 103 6.08 2.97 -14.07
CA ILE A 103 6.99 4.12 -13.90
C ILE A 103 8.41 3.69 -13.52
N PRO A 104 8.64 2.81 -12.54
CA PRO A 104 9.98 2.30 -12.28
C PRO A 104 10.56 1.58 -13.51
N ASN A 105 9.77 0.75 -14.19
CA ASN A 105 10.23 0.06 -15.40
C ASN A 105 10.72 1.04 -16.49
N LEU A 106 10.00 2.16 -16.69
CA LEU A 106 10.41 3.22 -17.61
C LEU A 106 11.66 3.98 -17.11
N THR A 107 11.80 4.16 -15.81
CA THR A 107 12.92 4.91 -15.20
C THR A 107 14.25 4.14 -15.29
N PHE A 108 14.21 2.82 -15.11
CA PHE A 108 15.38 1.95 -15.22
C PHE A 108 15.62 1.48 -16.66
N GLY A 109 14.64 1.64 -17.57
CA GLY A 109 14.79 1.30 -18.99
C GLY A 109 14.93 -0.20 -19.26
N SER A 110 14.68 -1.05 -18.27
CA SER A 110 14.95 -2.48 -18.36
C SER A 110 13.68 -3.26 -18.68
N ARG A 111 13.53 -3.64 -19.94
CA ARG A 111 12.40 -4.45 -20.45
C ARG A 111 12.79 -5.89 -20.77
N VAL A 112 14.06 -6.24 -20.63
CA VAL A 112 14.58 -7.55 -21.01
C VAL A 112 14.71 -8.40 -19.77
N TYR A 113 13.88 -9.45 -19.69
CA TYR A 113 13.99 -10.45 -18.65
C TYR A 113 15.34 -11.17 -18.74
N THR A 114 16.04 -11.27 -17.62
CA THR A 114 17.39 -11.85 -17.54
C THR A 114 17.48 -12.79 -16.35
N SER A 115 18.13 -13.94 -16.52
CA SER A 115 18.38 -14.89 -15.42
C SER A 115 19.50 -14.45 -14.48
N GLU A 116 20.24 -13.42 -14.83
CA GLU A 116 21.35 -12.86 -14.06
C GLU A 116 20.93 -11.55 -13.37
N PRO A 117 21.65 -11.15 -12.29
CA PRO A 117 21.50 -9.84 -11.67
C PRO A 117 21.61 -8.73 -12.72
N SER A 118 20.56 -7.92 -12.85
CA SER A 118 20.44 -6.92 -13.92
C SER A 118 19.55 -5.77 -13.48
N ASP A 119 19.55 -4.69 -14.25
CA ASP A 119 18.68 -3.52 -14.04
C ASP A 119 17.19 -3.88 -14.03
N PHE A 120 16.81 -5.02 -14.64
CA PHE A 120 15.44 -5.54 -14.57
C PHE A 120 15.06 -5.89 -13.15
N TRP A 121 15.91 -6.64 -12.44
CA TRP A 121 15.65 -7.05 -11.07
C TRP A 121 15.73 -5.89 -10.08
N VAL A 122 16.61 -4.91 -10.33
CA VAL A 122 16.62 -3.64 -9.57
C VAL A 122 15.28 -2.91 -9.73
N SER A 123 14.77 -2.82 -10.96
CA SER A 123 13.45 -2.22 -11.23
C SER A 123 12.32 -3.01 -10.58
N ALA A 124 12.33 -4.35 -10.67
CA ALA A 124 11.29 -5.20 -10.10
C ALA A 124 11.22 -5.09 -8.57
N CYS A 125 12.38 -5.15 -7.89
CA CYS A 125 12.47 -4.95 -6.44
C CYS A 125 12.02 -3.54 -6.02
N THR A 126 12.37 -2.52 -6.83
CA THR A 126 11.93 -1.14 -6.59
C THR A 126 10.41 -1.01 -6.74
N SER A 127 9.82 -1.56 -7.81
CA SER A 127 8.36 -1.60 -8.00
C SER A 127 7.65 -2.32 -6.86
N PHE A 128 8.22 -3.43 -6.37
CA PHE A 128 7.66 -4.16 -5.24
C PHE A 128 7.67 -3.31 -3.95
N LEU A 129 8.80 -2.65 -3.66
CA LEU A 129 8.91 -1.75 -2.51
C LEU A 129 7.86 -0.62 -2.60
N ILE A 130 7.74 0.01 -3.76
CA ILE A 130 6.73 1.05 -4.01
C ILE A 130 5.31 0.48 -3.82
N THR A 131 5.04 -0.76 -4.26
CA THR A 131 3.72 -1.40 -4.09
C THR A 131 3.35 -1.47 -2.61
N VAL A 132 4.27 -1.93 -1.76
CA VAL A 132 4.04 -2.00 -0.31
C VAL A 132 3.83 -0.61 0.29
N PHE A 133 4.59 0.40 -0.17
CA PHE A 133 4.44 1.78 0.28
C PHE A 133 3.09 2.37 -0.11
N VAL A 134 2.65 2.20 -1.36
CA VAL A 134 1.35 2.70 -1.86
C VAL A 134 0.19 1.99 -1.18
N VAL A 135 0.26 0.66 -1.03
CA VAL A 135 -0.78 -0.13 -0.37
C VAL A 135 -0.94 0.32 1.09
N ASN A 136 0.13 0.28 1.88
CA ASN A 136 0.08 0.72 3.28
C ASN A 136 -0.26 2.21 3.42
N GLY A 137 0.24 3.05 2.52
CA GLY A 137 -0.09 4.48 2.46
C GLY A 137 -1.59 4.70 2.21
N LYS A 138 -2.20 3.94 1.31
CA LYS A 138 -3.65 3.98 1.08
C LYS A 138 -4.44 3.54 2.32
N LEU A 139 -3.92 2.60 3.11
CA LEU A 139 -4.56 2.25 4.39
C LEU A 139 -4.51 3.43 5.36
N LEU A 140 -3.33 4.01 5.56
CA LEU A 140 -3.16 5.18 6.42
C LEU A 140 -4.06 6.34 5.99
N LEU A 141 -4.19 6.59 4.68
CA LEU A 141 -5.11 7.61 4.16
C LEU A 141 -6.57 7.31 4.46
N ASN A 142 -6.98 6.06 4.68
CA ASN A 142 -8.35 5.71 5.01
C ASN A 142 -8.60 5.60 6.53
N CYS A 143 -7.55 5.62 7.35
CA CYS A 143 -7.68 5.66 8.80
C CYS A 143 -8.24 6.99 9.30
N PHE A 144 -8.94 6.93 10.44
CA PHE A 144 -9.46 8.13 11.08
C PHE A 144 -8.32 8.94 11.75
N ARG A 145 -7.39 8.25 12.41
CA ARG A 145 -6.21 8.86 13.06
C ARG A 145 -4.90 8.36 12.45
N PRO A 146 -4.49 8.85 11.27
CA PRO A 146 -3.30 8.33 10.56
C PRO A 146 -1.98 8.54 11.32
N LEU A 147 -1.89 9.60 12.14
CA LEU A 147 -0.68 9.94 12.91
C LEU A 147 -0.64 9.29 14.30
N ALA A 148 -1.67 8.53 14.69
CA ALA A 148 -1.64 7.83 15.96
C ALA A 148 -0.56 6.75 15.94
N PHE A 149 0.12 6.54 17.08
CA PHE A 149 1.13 5.49 17.23
C PHE A 149 0.61 4.10 16.85
N THR A 150 -0.68 3.85 17.07
CA THR A 150 -1.37 2.60 16.71
C THR A 150 -1.45 2.36 15.21
N ALA A 151 -1.45 3.41 14.38
CA ALA A 151 -1.45 3.31 12.93
C ALA A 151 -0.03 3.42 12.36
N LEU A 152 0.76 4.37 12.89
CA LEU A 152 2.09 4.67 12.37
C LEU A 152 3.10 3.55 12.65
N LEU A 153 3.15 3.02 13.87
CA LEU A 153 4.15 1.99 14.23
C LEU A 153 4.00 0.71 13.40
N PRO A 154 2.80 0.13 13.22
CA PRO A 154 2.65 -1.03 12.35
C PRO A 154 3.00 -0.74 10.88
N THR A 155 2.75 0.48 10.40
CA THR A 155 3.11 0.88 9.03
C THR A 155 4.62 0.92 8.85
N LEU A 156 5.32 1.61 9.76
CA LEU A 156 6.78 1.70 9.75
C LEU A 156 7.42 0.33 9.92
N ALA A 157 6.86 -0.52 10.77
CA ALA A 157 7.35 -1.88 10.97
C ALA A 157 7.15 -2.75 9.72
N SER A 158 6.05 -2.60 8.98
CA SER A 158 5.85 -3.27 7.69
C SER A 158 6.86 -2.82 6.63
N TRP A 159 7.12 -1.51 6.51
CA TRP A 159 8.15 -1.00 5.59
C TRP A 159 9.55 -1.47 5.97
N GLY A 160 9.89 -1.41 7.26
CA GLY A 160 11.16 -1.92 7.79
C GLY A 160 11.32 -3.41 7.53
N LEU A 161 10.27 -4.21 7.77
CA LEU A 161 10.28 -5.65 7.50
C LEU A 161 10.49 -5.95 6.00
N THR A 162 9.90 -5.15 5.11
CA THR A 162 10.11 -5.30 3.66
C THR A 162 11.57 -5.08 3.28
N VAL A 163 12.20 -4.01 3.80
CA VAL A 163 13.62 -3.72 3.58
C VAL A 163 14.51 -4.80 4.17
N VAL A 164 14.23 -5.26 5.39
CA VAL A 164 14.97 -6.33 6.04
C VAL A 164 14.86 -7.64 5.26
N SER A 165 13.67 -8.02 4.81
CA SER A 165 13.46 -9.22 3.99
C SER A 165 14.17 -9.15 2.64
N LEU A 166 14.22 -7.98 2.00
CA LEU A 166 15.00 -7.77 0.77
C LEU A 166 16.49 -8.07 0.98
N PHE A 167 17.10 -7.56 2.06
CA PHE A 167 18.51 -7.81 2.35
C PHE A 167 18.78 -9.24 2.83
N LEU A 168 17.95 -9.77 3.73
CA LEU A 168 18.14 -11.11 4.30
C LEU A 168 18.02 -12.21 3.24
N LEU A 169 17.10 -12.07 2.28
CA LEU A 169 16.84 -13.11 1.28
C LEU A 169 17.58 -12.87 -0.05
N GLY A 170 18.11 -11.65 -0.28
CA GLY A 170 18.86 -11.31 -1.49
C GLY A 170 20.39 -11.26 -1.34
N GLU A 171 20.94 -10.96 -0.16
CA GLU A 171 22.39 -10.79 0.04
C GLU A 171 23.04 -11.90 0.89
N VAL A 172 22.33 -12.41 1.90
CA VAL A 172 22.88 -13.44 2.79
C VAL A 172 22.97 -14.77 2.04
N SER A 173 24.10 -15.46 2.15
CA SER A 173 24.35 -16.75 1.46
C SER A 173 23.25 -17.78 1.71
N LEU A 174 22.89 -17.95 2.96
CA LEU A 174 21.79 -18.83 3.39
C LEU A 174 20.44 -18.40 2.77
N GLY A 175 20.24 -17.10 2.55
CA GLY A 175 18.98 -16.52 2.07
C GLY A 175 18.68 -16.85 0.61
N TYR A 176 19.65 -16.66 -0.30
CA TYR A 176 19.44 -17.01 -1.71
C TYR A 176 19.47 -18.52 -1.96
N GLU A 177 20.21 -19.29 -1.14
CA GLU A 177 20.16 -20.77 -1.18
C GLU A 177 18.78 -21.30 -0.77
N MET A 178 18.20 -20.77 0.30
CA MET A 178 16.83 -21.12 0.74
C MET A 178 15.75 -20.62 -0.21
N SER A 179 15.94 -19.45 -0.83
CA SER A 179 14.99 -18.90 -1.80
C SER A 179 15.14 -19.47 -3.20
N GLY A 180 16.23 -20.19 -3.51
CA GLY A 180 16.54 -20.66 -4.87
C GLY A 180 16.77 -19.53 -5.88
N ASN A 181 17.15 -18.34 -5.42
CA ASN A 181 17.10 -17.10 -6.20
C ASN A 181 18.49 -16.48 -6.46
N GLU A 182 19.35 -17.23 -7.14
CA GLU A 182 20.69 -16.76 -7.53
C GLU A 182 20.67 -15.46 -8.35
N LYS A 183 19.56 -15.21 -9.06
CA LYS A 183 19.32 -13.99 -9.86
C LYS A 183 19.28 -12.70 -9.03
N MET A 184 19.11 -12.81 -7.72
CA MET A 184 18.97 -11.68 -6.78
C MET A 184 20.28 -11.30 -6.09
N ARG A 185 21.35 -12.07 -6.33
CA ARG A 185 22.62 -11.87 -5.66
C ARG A 185 23.18 -10.47 -5.94
N GLY A 186 23.37 -9.66 -4.90
CA GLY A 186 23.88 -8.29 -5.00
C GLY A 186 22.86 -7.25 -5.49
N VAL A 187 21.65 -7.66 -5.89
CA VAL A 187 20.62 -6.74 -6.41
C VAL A 187 20.13 -5.77 -5.34
N PRO A 188 19.84 -6.17 -4.08
CA PRO A 188 19.47 -5.23 -3.03
C PRO A 188 20.55 -4.16 -2.79
N MET A 189 21.82 -4.55 -2.73
CA MET A 189 22.91 -3.60 -2.53
C MET A 189 23.01 -2.58 -3.67
N GLU A 190 22.90 -3.02 -4.92
CA GLU A 190 22.91 -2.12 -6.09
C GLU A 190 21.67 -1.21 -6.14
N MET A 191 20.51 -1.73 -5.74
CA MET A 191 19.28 -0.96 -5.62
C MET A 191 19.44 0.22 -4.65
N PHE A 192 19.97 -0.01 -3.44
CA PHE A 192 20.15 1.06 -2.45
C PHE A 192 21.31 2.02 -2.78
N LYS A 193 22.26 1.65 -3.63
CA LYS A 193 23.29 2.59 -4.13
C LYS A 193 22.74 3.55 -5.18
N CYS A 194 21.73 3.14 -5.94
CA CYS A 194 21.25 3.89 -7.08
C CYS A 194 20.31 5.04 -6.66
N THR A 195 20.71 6.29 -6.90
CA THR A 195 19.90 7.48 -6.56
C THR A 195 18.53 7.49 -7.25
N LYS A 196 18.42 6.89 -8.44
CA LYS A 196 17.16 6.79 -9.20
C LYS A 196 16.08 6.02 -8.43
N VAL A 197 16.47 5.04 -7.61
CA VAL A 197 15.55 4.25 -6.77
C VAL A 197 14.82 5.16 -5.80
N TYR A 198 15.54 6.00 -5.04
CA TYR A 198 14.92 6.91 -4.08
C TYR A 198 13.99 7.94 -4.74
N ALA A 199 14.41 8.49 -5.88
CA ALA A 199 13.58 9.42 -6.65
C ALA A 199 12.29 8.75 -7.14
N SER A 200 12.39 7.52 -7.66
CA SER A 200 11.22 6.73 -8.07
C SER A 200 10.33 6.34 -6.89
N LEU A 201 10.92 5.99 -5.75
CA LEU A 201 10.20 5.58 -4.55
C LEU A 201 9.29 6.70 -4.06
N VAL A 202 9.84 7.91 -3.90
CA VAL A 202 9.06 9.07 -3.45
C VAL A 202 8.12 9.54 -4.55
N GLY A 203 8.63 9.74 -5.76
CA GLY A 203 7.85 10.30 -6.86
C GLY A 203 6.66 9.45 -7.26
N VAL A 204 6.85 8.14 -7.41
CA VAL A 204 5.78 7.20 -7.79
C VAL A 204 4.77 7.03 -6.66
N THR A 205 5.22 6.94 -5.41
CA THR A 205 4.29 6.81 -4.27
C THR A 205 3.38 8.03 -4.16
N VAL A 206 3.93 9.24 -4.28
CA VAL A 206 3.15 10.48 -4.27
C VAL A 206 2.18 10.53 -5.45
N LEU A 207 2.65 10.22 -6.66
CA LEU A 207 1.82 10.25 -7.86
C LEU A 207 0.69 9.21 -7.81
N ALA A 208 0.97 8.00 -7.35
CA ALA A 208 -0.02 6.94 -7.21
C ALA A 208 -1.12 7.34 -6.22
N LEU A 209 -0.75 7.90 -5.07
CA LEU A 209 -1.70 8.31 -4.00
C LEU A 209 -2.36 9.67 -4.25
N LEU A 210 -1.94 10.45 -5.24
CA LEU A 210 -2.48 11.78 -5.50
C LEU A 210 -3.99 11.75 -5.78
N PRO A 211 -4.53 10.87 -6.65
CA PRO A 211 -5.96 10.77 -6.88
C PRO A 211 -6.75 10.43 -5.60
N ASP A 212 -6.22 9.56 -4.74
CA ASP A 212 -6.83 9.24 -3.44
C ASP A 212 -6.91 10.46 -2.53
N ILE A 213 -5.83 11.22 -2.43
CA ILE A 213 -5.76 12.43 -1.59
C ILE A 213 -6.75 13.48 -2.11
N VAL A 214 -6.78 13.71 -3.43
CA VAL A 214 -7.69 14.66 -4.07
C VAL A 214 -9.15 14.25 -3.85
N GLU A 215 -9.49 12.97 -4.04
CA GLU A 215 -10.84 12.47 -3.77
C GLU A 215 -11.23 12.64 -2.30
N LYS A 216 -10.35 12.26 -1.37
CA LYS A 216 -10.63 12.37 0.07
C LYS A 216 -10.85 13.82 0.47
N LEU A 217 -10.01 14.74 0.00
CA LEU A 217 -10.17 16.17 0.26
C LEU A 217 -11.45 16.71 -0.37
N ALA A 218 -11.74 16.39 -1.62
CA ALA A 218 -12.96 16.82 -2.31
C ALA A 218 -14.22 16.33 -1.57
N ARG A 219 -14.27 15.06 -1.15
CA ARG A 219 -15.39 14.52 -0.36
C ARG A 219 -15.55 15.25 0.96
N ARG A 220 -14.45 15.54 1.67
CA ARG A 220 -14.48 16.25 2.94
C ARG A 220 -14.95 17.71 2.80
N PHE A 221 -14.57 18.39 1.74
CA PHE A 221 -14.97 19.79 1.49
C PHE A 221 -16.41 19.92 0.97
N PHE A 222 -16.83 19.10 0.01
CA PHE A 222 -18.14 19.25 -0.63
C PHE A 222 -19.25 18.43 0.02
N PHE A 223 -18.94 17.24 0.56
CA PHE A 223 -19.93 16.29 1.09
C PHE A 223 -19.46 15.67 2.42
N PRO A 224 -19.31 16.47 3.50
CA PRO A 224 -18.81 15.98 4.77
C PRO A 224 -19.73 14.92 5.37
N SER A 225 -19.18 13.77 5.73
CA SER A 225 -19.94 12.70 6.38
C SER A 225 -20.32 13.09 7.81
N PRO A 226 -21.36 12.47 8.41
CA PRO A 226 -21.70 12.69 9.82
C PRO A 226 -20.51 12.44 10.76
N MET A 227 -19.70 11.43 10.46
CA MET A 227 -18.46 11.12 11.19
C MET A 227 -17.41 12.24 11.05
N ASP A 228 -17.25 12.84 9.87
CA ASP A 228 -16.29 13.95 9.67
C ASP A 228 -16.68 15.19 10.47
N LYS A 229 -17.99 15.46 10.58
CA LYS A 229 -18.52 16.57 11.39
C LYS A 229 -18.26 16.34 12.88
N LEU A 230 -18.52 15.13 13.37
CA LEU A 230 -18.23 14.74 14.75
C LEU A 230 -16.72 14.83 15.05
N TYR A 231 -15.89 14.39 14.11
CA TYR A 231 -14.44 14.53 14.22
C TYR A 231 -14.02 16.00 14.31
N ALA A 232 -14.57 16.88 13.47
CA ALA A 232 -14.27 18.31 13.50
C ALA A 232 -14.65 18.93 14.86
N LEU A 233 -15.80 18.56 15.42
CA LEU A 233 -16.25 19.01 16.74
C LEU A 233 -15.33 18.52 17.87
N SER A 234 -14.90 17.26 17.84
CA SER A 234 -13.98 16.72 18.84
C SER A 234 -12.61 17.40 18.82
N VAL A 235 -12.14 17.81 17.65
CA VAL A 235 -10.86 18.54 17.50
C VAL A 235 -11.00 19.98 17.99
N SER A 236 -12.13 20.66 17.74
CA SER A 236 -12.37 21.99 18.30
C SER A 236 -12.45 21.99 19.83
N GLU A 237 -13.13 21.01 20.43
CA GLU A 237 -13.23 20.89 21.90
C GLU A 237 -11.89 20.56 22.57
N GLN A 238 -11.02 19.79 21.90
CA GLN A 238 -9.68 19.50 22.40
C GLN A 238 -8.74 20.72 22.28
N GLY A 239 -8.90 21.53 21.23
CA GLY A 239 -8.19 22.79 21.09
C GLY A 239 -8.52 23.78 22.21
N GLU A 240 -9.82 23.91 22.53
CA GLU A 240 -10.31 24.83 23.57
C GLU A 240 -9.86 24.44 24.98
N LYS A 241 -9.67 23.15 25.27
CA LYS A 241 -9.15 22.68 26.57
C LYS A 241 -7.63 22.79 26.73
N SER A 242 -6.90 23.13 25.66
CA SER A 242 -5.44 23.28 25.66
C SER A 242 -4.95 24.74 25.69
N THR A 243 -5.89 25.70 25.75
CA THR A 243 -5.64 27.15 25.89
C THR A 243 -6.10 27.62 27.25
#